data_AF-A0A425D5V1-F1
#
_entry.id   AF-A0A425D5V1-F1
#
_cell.length_a   1.000
_cell.length_b   1.000
_cell.length_c   1.000
_cell.angle_alpha   90.00
_cell.angle_beta   90.00
_cell.angle_gamma   90.00
#
_symmetry.space_group_name_H-M   'P 1'
#
loop_
_entity.id
_entity.type
_entity.pdbx_description
1 polymer ?
#
loop_
_entity_poly.entity_id
_entity_poly.type
_entity_poly.pdbx_seq_one_letter_code
_entity_poly.pdbx_strand_id
1 'polypeptide(L)'
;THMSSKASAAAIVAAAASSSVWWKVGAVSGAAAVAFGAFGAHALQSRVHDPKRIKTWETAAHYQLVHSVALLAAPFARRPNVVGGLLTAGVVLFSGSLYTLVLTDQPKFGMITVRRALCRPSSPHVEHAPESRFHVARGRPCVCRGMACLFALNNCE
;
A
#
# COMPACT_ATOMS: atom_id res chain seq x y z
N THR A 1 11.40 -40.05 13.76
CA THR A 1 12.55 -39.67 12.91
C THR A 1 12.20 -38.73 11.75
N HIS A 2 10.95 -38.63 11.27
CA HIS A 2 10.57 -37.73 10.16
C HIS A 2 10.54 -36.22 10.48
N MET A 3 10.28 -35.81 11.73
CA MET A 3 10.25 -34.39 12.11
C MET A 3 11.65 -33.76 12.22
N SER A 4 12.68 -34.53 12.61
CA SER A 4 14.07 -34.06 12.74
C SER A 4 14.71 -33.72 11.38
N SER A 5 14.36 -34.46 10.32
CA SER A 5 14.88 -34.25 8.97
C SER A 5 14.31 -32.98 8.30
N LYS A 6 13.01 -32.69 8.47
CA LYS A 6 12.38 -31.48 7.91
C LYS A 6 12.86 -30.19 8.59
N ALA A 7 13.07 -30.23 9.90
CA ALA A 7 13.62 -29.09 10.65
C ALA A 7 15.04 -28.73 10.19
N SER A 8 15.87 -29.74 9.91
CA SER A 8 17.23 -29.55 9.39
C SER A 8 17.23 -28.96 7.98
N ALA A 9 16.34 -29.41 7.10
CA ALA A 9 16.21 -28.85 5.75
C ALA A 9 15.77 -27.37 5.77
N ALA A 10 14.79 -27.01 6.60
CA ALA A 10 14.34 -25.63 6.73
C ALA A 10 15.43 -24.70 7.28
N ALA A 11 16.22 -25.16 8.27
CA ALA A 11 17.33 -24.40 8.83
C ALA A 11 18.46 -24.15 7.83
N ILE A 12 18.81 -25.15 7.01
CA ILE A 12 19.82 -25.01 5.95
C ILE A 12 19.34 -24.04 4.87
N VAL A 13 18.08 -24.14 4.45
CA VAL A 13 17.46 -23.23 3.47
C VAL A 13 17.41 -21.79 4.01
N ALA A 14 17.06 -21.61 5.28
CA ALA A 14 17.06 -20.29 5.92
C ALA A 14 18.47 -19.70 6.06
N ALA A 15 19.47 -20.51 6.42
CA ALA A 15 20.87 -20.07 6.49
C ALA A 15 21.41 -19.71 5.11
N ALA A 16 21.11 -20.51 4.07
CA ALA A 16 21.47 -20.22 2.69
C ALA A 16 20.81 -18.93 2.20
N ALA A 17 19.53 -18.72 2.50
CA ALA A 17 18.82 -17.48 2.16
C ALA A 17 19.38 -16.26 2.91
N SER A 18 19.74 -16.40 4.19
CA SER A 18 20.28 -15.32 5.03
C SER A 18 21.62 -14.75 4.54
N SER A 19 22.40 -15.56 3.81
CA SER A 19 23.64 -15.09 3.18
C SER A 19 23.42 -14.21 1.94
N SER A 20 22.23 -14.26 1.33
CA SER A 20 21.88 -13.46 0.15
C SER A 20 21.74 -11.98 0.50
N VAL A 21 22.29 -11.12 -0.36
CA VAL A 21 22.14 -9.66 -0.25
C VAL A 21 20.67 -9.24 -0.23
N TRP A 22 19.82 -9.91 -1.02
CA TRP A 22 18.40 -9.57 -1.15
C TRP A 22 17.59 -9.91 0.10
N TRP A 23 17.97 -10.96 0.83
CA TRP A 23 17.35 -11.28 2.12
C TRP A 23 17.61 -10.17 3.13
N LYS A 24 18.86 -9.69 3.22
CA LYS A 24 19.23 -8.58 4.11
C LYS A 24 18.51 -7.29 3.75
N VAL A 25 18.44 -6.97 2.45
CA VAL A 25 17.69 -5.81 1.96
C VAL A 25 16.20 -5.93 2.30
N GLY A 26 15.59 -7.10 2.10
CA GLY A 26 14.19 -7.35 2.46
C GLY A 26 13.94 -7.20 3.96
N ALA A 27 14.84 -7.70 4.81
CA ALA A 27 14.73 -7.57 6.25
C ALA A 27 14.81 -6.10 6.72
N VAL A 28 15.79 -5.34 6.24
CA VAL A 28 15.96 -3.91 6.58
C VAL A 28 14.78 -3.09 6.04
N SER A 29 14.37 -3.34 4.79
CA SER A 29 13.22 -2.67 4.17
C SER A 29 11.91 -2.96 4.93
N GLY A 30 11.74 -4.20 5.42
CA GLY A 30 10.58 -4.61 6.20
C GLY A 30 10.55 -3.93 7.57
N ALA A 31 11.68 -3.86 8.26
CA ALA A 31 11.79 -3.11 9.51
C ALA A 31 11.46 -1.62 9.32
N ALA A 32 11.95 -1.01 8.24
CA ALA A 32 11.60 0.36 7.88
C ALA A 32 10.11 0.52 7.57
N ALA A 33 9.48 -0.44 6.89
CA ALA A 33 8.05 -0.40 6.58
C ALA A 33 7.18 -0.40 7.85
N VAL A 34 7.55 -1.22 8.84
CA VAL A 34 6.87 -1.25 10.14
C VAL A 34 7.07 0.07 10.89
N ALA A 35 8.29 0.62 10.90
CA ALA A 35 8.58 1.90 11.52
C ALA A 35 7.76 3.04 10.88
N PHE A 36 7.69 3.10 9.55
CA PHE A 36 6.88 4.09 8.84
C PHE A 36 5.38 3.87 9.04
N GLY A 37 4.91 2.62 9.12
CA GLY A 37 3.51 2.31 9.45
C GLY A 37 3.14 2.81 10.86
N ALA A 38 3.98 2.51 11.86
CA ALA A 38 3.78 2.96 13.23
C ALA A 38 3.81 4.49 13.35
N PHE A 39 4.76 5.14 12.64
CA PHE A 39 4.83 6.61 12.54
C PHE A 39 3.56 7.19 11.92
N GLY A 40 3.04 6.57 10.86
CA GLY A 40 1.78 6.97 10.21
C GLY A 40 0.59 6.97 11.18
N ALA A 41 0.44 5.89 11.94
CA ALA A 41 -0.67 5.70 12.86
C ALA A 41 -0.61 6.59 14.12
N HIS A 42 0.59 6.84 14.67
CA HIS A 42 0.72 7.51 15.97
C HIS A 42 1.21 8.96 15.88
N ALA A 43 2.19 9.24 15.01
CA ALA A 43 2.85 10.54 14.98
C ALA A 43 2.35 11.42 13.83
N LEU A 44 2.08 10.85 12.65
CA LEU A 44 1.74 11.61 11.46
C LEU A 44 0.36 12.26 11.56
N GLN A 45 -0.62 11.59 12.18
CA GLN A 45 -1.97 12.13 12.41
C GLN A 45 -1.96 13.44 13.22
N SER A 46 -0.96 13.63 14.09
CA SER A 46 -0.80 14.88 14.86
C SER A 46 -0.24 16.05 14.04
N ARG A 47 0.34 15.78 12.86
CA ARG A 47 0.98 16.79 12.00
C ARG A 47 0.23 17.04 10.70
N VAL A 48 -0.48 16.04 10.18
CA VAL A 48 -1.22 16.12 8.93
C VAL A 48 -2.70 15.87 9.20
N HIS A 49 -3.51 16.91 9.02
CA HIS A 49 -4.96 16.86 9.29
C HIS A 49 -5.80 16.39 8.10
N ASP A 50 -5.23 16.31 6.90
CA ASP A 50 -5.95 15.79 5.73
C ASP A 50 -6.00 14.25 5.77
N PRO A 51 -7.20 13.65 5.95
CA PRO A 51 -7.35 12.20 6.01
C PRO A 51 -6.90 11.49 4.73
N LYS A 52 -6.95 12.16 3.57
CA LYS A 52 -6.49 11.57 2.30
C LYS A 52 -4.97 11.37 2.27
N ARG A 53 -4.23 12.29 2.89
CA ARG A 53 -2.76 12.21 2.98
C ARG A 53 -2.33 11.13 3.97
N ILE A 54 -3.04 11.00 5.09
CA ILE A 54 -2.83 9.90 6.03
C ILE A 54 -3.06 8.55 5.34
N LYS A 55 -4.17 8.38 4.62
CA LYS A 55 -4.44 7.16 3.85
C LYS A 55 -3.40 6.87 2.77
N THR A 56 -2.86 7.91 2.15
CA THR A 56 -1.78 7.78 1.15
C THR A 56 -0.48 7.29 1.80
N TRP A 57 -0.15 7.77 3.01
CA TRP A 57 0.99 7.30 3.79
C TRP A 57 0.85 5.82 4.19
N GLU A 58 -0.33 5.44 4.69
CA GLU A 58 -0.63 4.05 5.04
C GLU A 58 -0.50 3.13 3.82
N THR A 59 -1.01 3.58 2.67
CA THR A 59 -0.85 2.87 1.40
C THR A 59 0.62 2.68 1.05
N ALA A 60 1.44 3.73 1.15
CA ALA A 60 2.88 3.67 0.89
C ALA A 60 3.59 2.64 1.79
N ALA A 61 3.30 2.66 3.10
CA ALA A 61 3.85 1.71 4.08
C ALA A 61 3.39 0.27 3.83
N HIS A 62 2.12 0.07 3.48
CA HIS A 62 1.58 -1.24 3.17
C HIS A 62 2.29 -1.86 1.96
N TYR A 63 2.42 -1.10 0.86
CA TYR A 63 3.13 -1.59 -0.33
C TYR A 63 4.63 -1.80 -0.09
N GLN A 64 5.27 -0.98 0.73
CA GLN A 64 6.66 -1.21 1.12
C GLN A 64 6.80 -2.53 1.88
N LEU A 65 5.89 -2.82 2.82
CA LEU A 65 5.90 -4.07 3.58
C LEU A 65 5.70 -5.28 2.64
N VAL A 66 4.74 -5.22 1.72
CA VAL A 66 4.49 -6.28 0.73
C VAL A 66 5.73 -6.55 -0.12
N HIS A 67 6.39 -5.51 -0.64
CA HIS A 67 7.64 -5.68 -1.39
C HIS A 67 8.79 -6.21 -0.53
N SER A 68 8.84 -5.84 0.75
CA SER A 68 9.86 -6.32 1.69
C SER A 68 9.70 -7.82 1.96
N VAL A 69 8.46 -8.29 2.15
CA VAL A 69 8.17 -9.72 2.27
C VAL A 69 8.51 -10.46 0.98
N ALA A 70 8.18 -9.88 -0.18
CA ALA A 70 8.57 -10.45 -1.48
C ALA A 70 10.11 -10.50 -1.65
N LEU A 71 10.85 -9.51 -1.14
CA LEU A 71 12.31 -9.48 -1.15
C LEU A 71 12.93 -10.59 -0.29
N LEU A 72 12.30 -10.94 0.84
CA LEU A 72 12.71 -12.12 1.62
C LEU A 72 12.57 -13.42 0.80
N ALA A 73 11.59 -13.49 -0.11
CA ALA A 73 11.45 -14.64 -1.00
C ALA A 73 12.35 -14.58 -2.25
N ALA A 74 12.98 -13.43 -2.54
CA ALA A 74 13.79 -13.23 -3.75
C ALA A 74 14.96 -14.22 -3.92
N PRO A 75 15.68 -14.69 -2.86
CA PRO A 75 16.75 -15.68 -3.01
C PRO A 75 16.30 -17.01 -3.62
N PHE A 76 15.00 -17.34 -3.55
CA PHE A 76 14.44 -18.58 -4.09
C PHE A 76 14.01 -18.45 -5.57
N ALA A 77 14.08 -17.26 -6.14
CA ALA A 77 13.73 -17.04 -7.54
C ALA A 77 14.84 -17.53 -8.49
N ARG A 78 14.47 -17.90 -9.72
CA ARG A 78 15.41 -18.30 -10.78
C ARG A 78 16.42 -17.19 -11.14
N ARG A 79 16.05 -15.92 -10.93
CA ARG A 79 16.88 -14.74 -11.21
C ARG A 79 16.80 -13.74 -10.03
N PRO A 80 17.49 -14.01 -8.91
CA PRO A 80 17.33 -13.24 -7.67
C PRO A 80 17.70 -11.77 -7.83
N ASN A 81 18.73 -11.45 -8.62
CA ASN A 81 19.17 -10.06 -8.85
C ASN A 81 18.15 -9.23 -9.63
N VAL A 82 17.43 -9.84 -10.58
CA VAL A 82 16.39 -9.15 -11.35
C VAL A 82 15.17 -8.91 -10.47
N VAL A 83 14.72 -9.95 -9.75
CA VAL A 83 13.57 -9.85 -8.85
C VAL A 83 13.84 -8.86 -7.73
N GLY A 84 14.99 -8.97 -7.08
CA GLY A 84 15.41 -8.06 -6.01
C GLY A 84 15.50 -6.62 -6.51
N GLY A 85 16.16 -6.40 -7.65
CA GLY A 85 16.27 -5.06 -8.24
C GLY A 85 14.92 -4.44 -8.57
N LEU A 86 14.00 -5.20 -9.19
CA LEU A 86 12.65 -4.70 -9.51
C LEU A 86 11.83 -4.39 -8.26
N LEU A 87 11.88 -5.26 -7.25
CA LEU A 87 11.14 -5.06 -6.01
C LEU A 87 11.65 -3.85 -5.23
N THR A 88 12.97 -3.69 -5.12
CA THR A 88 13.58 -2.52 -4.49
C THR A 88 13.28 -1.25 -5.29
N ALA A 89 13.33 -1.29 -6.63
CA ALA A 89 12.93 -0.17 -7.47
C ALA A 89 11.45 0.20 -7.25
N GLY A 90 10.56 -0.78 -7.10
CA GLY A 90 9.16 -0.58 -6.75
C GLY A 90 9.00 0.15 -5.41
N VAL A 91 9.71 -0.27 -4.37
CA VAL A 91 9.71 0.42 -3.06
C VAL A 91 10.13 1.89 -3.21
N VAL A 92 11.23 2.15 -3.90
CA VAL A 92 11.78 3.52 -4.02
C VAL A 92 10.88 4.40 -4.88
N LEU A 93 10.46 3.93 -6.06
CA LEU A 93 9.69 4.73 -7.01
C LEU A 93 8.22 4.90 -6.59
N PHE A 94 7.60 3.86 -6.04
CA PHE A 94 6.19 3.91 -5.66
C PHE A 94 6.02 4.37 -4.21
N SER A 95 6.49 3.60 -3.22
CA SER A 95 6.32 3.99 -1.80
C SER A 95 7.08 5.26 -1.46
N GLY A 96 8.30 5.43 -1.98
CA GLY A 96 9.08 6.67 -1.77
C GLY A 96 8.43 7.92 -2.36
N SER A 97 7.81 7.84 -3.54
CA SER A 97 7.08 8.98 -4.12
C SER A 97 5.83 9.35 -3.32
N LEU A 98 5.13 8.37 -2.75
CA LEU A 98 3.97 8.63 -1.89
C LEU A 98 4.37 9.25 -0.54
N TYR A 99 5.48 8.81 0.08
CA TYR A 99 5.97 9.44 1.31
C TYR A 99 6.38 10.89 1.07
N THR A 100 7.11 11.16 -0.01
CA THR A 100 7.51 12.53 -0.36
C THR A 100 6.31 13.40 -0.71
N LEU A 101 5.29 12.88 -1.39
CA LEU A 101 4.02 13.57 -1.63
C LEU A 101 3.34 13.99 -0.32
N VAL A 102 3.28 13.08 0.65
CA VAL A 102 2.65 13.36 1.96
C VAL A 102 3.47 14.36 2.77
N LEU A 103 4.80 14.42 2.65
CA LEU A 103 5.63 15.38 3.39
C LEU A 103 5.72 16.75 2.72
N THR A 104 5.79 16.80 1.39
CA THR A 104 6.03 18.05 0.63
C THR A 104 4.75 18.74 0.17
N ASP A 105 3.61 18.05 0.20
CA ASP A 105 2.32 18.54 -0.32
C ASP A 105 2.37 19.00 -1.80
N GLN A 106 3.39 18.56 -2.54
CA GLN A 106 3.58 18.90 -3.95
C GLN A 106 2.96 17.81 -4.82
N PRO A 107 1.79 18.04 -5.45
CA PRO A 107 1.10 17.03 -6.27
C PRO A 107 1.89 16.61 -7.52
N LYS A 108 2.97 17.33 -7.88
CA LYS A 108 3.84 17.00 -9.01
C LYS A 108 4.58 15.67 -8.86
N PHE A 109 4.83 15.19 -7.64
CA PHE A 109 5.47 13.88 -7.40
C PHE A 109 4.46 12.73 -7.27
N GLY A 110 3.16 13.03 -7.20
CA GLY A 110 2.06 12.06 -7.18
C GLY A 110 1.60 11.63 -8.57
N MET A 111 2.48 11.55 -9.57
CA MET A 111 2.09 11.38 -10.98
C MET A 111 1.55 9.97 -11.34
N ILE A 112 1.30 9.09 -10.35
CA ILE A 112 0.64 7.78 -10.56
C ILE A 112 -0.56 7.57 -9.63
N THR A 113 -1.03 8.59 -8.89
CA THR A 113 -2.34 8.46 -8.24
C THR A 113 -3.43 8.54 -9.30
N VAL A 114 -3.91 7.34 -9.64
CA VAL A 114 -5.26 7.00 -10.13
C VAL A 114 -6.07 8.26 -10.37
N ARG A 115 -6.22 8.62 -11.65
CA ARG A 115 -7.10 9.66 -12.14
C ARG A 115 -8.38 9.66 -11.31
N ARG A 116 -8.43 10.57 -10.33
CA ARG A 116 -9.60 11.23 -9.78
C ARG A 116 -10.91 10.52 -10.20
N ALA A 117 -11.37 9.56 -9.40
CA ALA A 117 -12.81 9.47 -9.17
C ALA A 117 -13.18 10.75 -8.42
N LEU A 118 -13.29 11.84 -9.18
CA LEU A 118 -13.98 13.03 -8.75
C LEU A 118 -15.40 12.56 -8.45
N CYS A 119 -15.72 12.38 -7.17
CA CYS A 119 -16.99 12.90 -6.71
C CYS A 119 -16.91 14.41 -6.95
N ARG A 120 -17.21 14.82 -8.20
CA ARG A 120 -17.56 16.19 -8.50
C ARG A 120 -18.78 16.46 -7.62
N PRO A 121 -18.79 17.49 -6.76
CA PRO A 121 -20.02 17.90 -6.10
C PRO A 121 -21.00 18.21 -7.24
N SER A 122 -22.03 17.39 -7.40
CA SER A 122 -23.14 17.74 -8.28
C SER A 122 -23.80 18.95 -7.65
N SER A 123 -23.71 20.07 -8.36
CA SER A 123 -24.38 21.34 -8.09
C SER A 123 -25.85 21.16 -7.68
N PRO A 124 -26.45 22.16 -6.99
CA PRO A 124 -27.78 22.03 -6.42
C PRO A 124 -28.85 22.21 -7.49
N HIS A 125 -29.08 21.21 -8.32
CA HIS A 125 -30.32 21.09 -9.07
C HIS A 125 -30.75 19.62 -9.04
N VAL A 126 -31.60 19.34 -8.07
CA VAL A 126 -32.35 18.10 -7.89
C VAL A 126 -33.34 18.00 -9.03
N GLU A 127 -33.22 17.00 -9.89
CA GLU A 127 -34.32 16.55 -10.72
C GLU A 127 -34.45 15.03 -10.60
N HIS A 128 -35.70 14.61 -10.40
CA HIS A 128 -36.14 13.35 -9.84
C HIS A 128 -35.51 12.09 -10.46
N ALA A 129 -34.85 11.28 -9.62
CA ALA A 129 -34.47 9.89 -9.97
C ALA A 129 -35.11 8.91 -8.96
N PRO A 130 -35.69 7.78 -9.43
CA PRO A 130 -36.51 6.88 -8.63
C PRO A 130 -35.74 6.11 -7.54
N GLU A 131 -36.46 5.84 -6.45
CA GLU A 131 -36.02 5.51 -5.08
C GLU A 131 -35.20 4.22 -4.88
N SER A 132 -35.00 3.39 -5.91
CA SER A 132 -34.50 2.01 -5.71
C SER A 132 -32.98 1.82 -5.79
N ARG A 133 -32.17 2.90 -5.83
CA ARG A 133 -30.71 2.76 -5.95
C ARG A 133 -29.87 3.79 -5.19
N PHE A 134 -30.35 4.24 -4.03
CA PHE A 134 -29.56 5.07 -3.13
C PHE A 134 -29.01 4.24 -1.97
N HIS A 135 -27.69 4.09 -1.94
CA HIS A 135 -26.99 3.76 -0.71
C HIS A 135 -26.62 5.07 -0.02
N VAL A 136 -27.14 5.26 1.19
CA VAL A 136 -26.88 6.44 2.02
C VAL A 136 -25.55 6.24 2.72
N ALA A 137 -24.50 6.92 2.26
CA ALA A 137 -23.25 7.07 3.01
C ALA A 137 -23.27 8.47 3.66
N ARG A 138 -23.32 8.52 5.00
CA ARG A 138 -23.34 9.75 5.80
C ARG A 138 -24.38 10.80 5.37
N GLY A 139 -25.64 10.39 5.17
CA GLY A 139 -26.77 11.30 4.97
C GLY A 139 -26.77 12.07 3.64
N ARG A 140 -25.95 11.67 2.65
CA ARG A 140 -25.99 12.25 1.29
C ARG A 140 -26.32 11.22 0.23
N PRO A 141 -27.19 11.56 -0.75
CA PRO A 141 -27.54 10.66 -1.85
C PRO A 141 -26.38 10.51 -2.84
N CYS A 142 -25.88 9.28 -3.02
CA CYS A 142 -24.85 8.93 -4.00
C CYS A 142 -25.44 8.00 -5.09
N VAL A 143 -25.23 8.31 -6.37
CA VAL A 143 -25.66 7.45 -7.48
C VAL A 143 -24.49 6.52 -7.88
N CYS A 144 -24.64 5.23 -7.58
CA CYS A 144 -23.66 4.20 -7.96
C CYS A 144 -23.98 3.61 -9.34
N ARG A 145 -23.02 3.66 -10.28
CA ARG A 145 -23.06 2.86 -11.51
C ARG A 145 -21.76 2.07 -11.67
N GLY A 146 -21.86 0.75 -11.55
CA GLY A 146 -20.79 -0.20 -11.86
C GLY A 146 -19.98 -0.73 -10.67
N MET A 147 -19.17 -1.76 -10.95
CA MET A 147 -18.37 -2.53 -9.98
C MET A 147 -17.32 -1.68 -9.24
N ALA A 148 -16.93 -0.54 -9.82
CA ALA A 148 -16.07 0.46 -9.20
C ALA A 148 -16.69 1.12 -7.96
N CYS A 149 -18.02 1.12 -7.81
CA CYS A 149 -18.69 1.69 -6.62
C CYS A 149 -18.55 0.78 -5.38
N LEU A 150 -18.47 -0.55 -5.55
CA LEU A 150 -18.28 -1.45 -4.40
C LEU A 150 -16.94 -1.20 -3.71
N PHE A 151 -15.89 -0.91 -4.48
CA PHE A 151 -14.57 -0.60 -3.95
C PHE A 151 -14.52 0.79 -3.29
N ALA A 152 -15.34 1.74 -3.78
CA ALA A 152 -15.48 3.08 -3.21
C ALA A 152 -16.31 3.09 -1.91
N LEU A 153 -17.39 2.29 -1.84
CA LEU A 153 -18.21 2.14 -0.63
C LEU A 153 -17.41 1.55 0.54
N ASN A 154 -16.52 0.59 0.26
CA ASN A 154 -15.67 0.00 1.31
C ASN A 154 -14.51 0.91 1.78
N ASN A 155 -14.41 2.13 1.22
CA ASN A 155 -13.33 3.09 1.47
C ASN A 155 -13.84 4.50 1.83
N CYS A 156 -15.16 4.67 1.92
CA CYS A 156 -15.84 5.83 2.49
C CYS A 156 -16.24 5.49 3.93
N GLU A 157 -15.37 5.76 4.91
CA GLU A 157 -15.87 6.24 6.21
C GLU A 157 -16.54 7.58 6.00
#